data_AF-A0A1H1FEC5-F1
#
_entry.id   AF-A0A1H1FEC5-F1
#
_cell.length_a   1.000
_cell.length_b   1.000
_cell.length_c   1.000
_cell.angle_alpha   90.00
_cell.angle_beta   90.00
_cell.angle_gamma   90.00
#
_symmetry.space_group_name_H-M   'P 1'
#
loop_
_entity.id
_entity.type
_entity.pdbx_description
1 polymer ?
#
loop_
_entity_poly.entity_id
_entity_poly.type
_entity_poly.pdbx_seq_one_letter_code
_entity_poly.pdbx_strand_id
1 'polypeptide(L)'
;MTTVTTRYGRTWDLLDPQANLVSFWEIAEVLAHIPRFNGHTKMRYSVAQHCCMAHDHVCEENDPQLRLLALLHDAHEAYIGDIITPVKEALCALPGGGQVDVALEHLKVRHDMAIHDAAGLPSLCYTSQQALVKSVDKDLLLEEQRWLFPQDNFRKPKIFLAYWTEKQSAKEFMQRLYASPIYRAKLWEEGELTQPQFLTEIERLAITQGQSSDQAKDYAERCLADFLHECGCEYGSHDHAWDLNAAETAFTTGLWESER
;
A
#
# COMPACT_ATOMS: atom_id res chain seq x y z
N MET A 1 -5.79 -23.92 9.79
CA MET A 1 -6.06 -23.02 8.65
C MET A 1 -4.85 -22.11 8.51
N THR A 2 -4.24 -22.04 7.33
CA THR A 2 -3.04 -21.22 7.04
C THR A 2 -3.34 -20.06 6.08
N THR A 3 -4.61 -19.85 5.77
CA THR A 3 -5.09 -18.80 4.88
C THR A 3 -5.83 -17.73 5.65
N VAL A 4 -5.75 -16.49 5.17
CA VAL A 4 -6.52 -15.35 5.68
C VAL A 4 -7.59 -14.99 4.64
N THR A 5 -8.82 -14.79 5.08
CA THR A 5 -9.84 -14.16 4.24
C THR A 5 -9.68 -12.66 4.36
N THR A 6 -9.39 -11.99 3.25
CA THR A 6 -9.23 -10.53 3.22
C THR A 6 -10.60 -9.85 3.36
N ARG A 7 -10.58 -8.53 3.59
CA ARG A 7 -11.78 -7.71 3.75
C ARG A 7 -12.75 -7.83 2.56
N TYR A 8 -12.24 -8.10 1.36
CA TYR A 8 -13.01 -8.19 0.13
C TYR A 8 -13.28 -9.64 -0.31
N GLY A 9 -13.14 -10.60 0.61
CA GLY A 9 -13.49 -12.01 0.38
C GLY A 9 -12.45 -12.79 -0.42
N ARG A 10 -11.28 -12.21 -0.69
CA ARG A 10 -10.16 -12.93 -1.30
C ARG A 10 -9.46 -13.81 -0.27
N THR A 11 -8.79 -14.85 -0.75
CA THR A 11 -8.02 -15.76 0.10
C THR A 11 -6.54 -15.49 -0.09
N TRP A 12 -5.84 -15.23 1.00
CA TRP A 12 -4.40 -15.05 1.04
C TRP A 12 -3.75 -16.26 1.73
N ASP A 13 -2.83 -16.95 1.05
CA ASP A 13 -2.07 -18.06 1.64
C ASP A 13 -0.80 -17.54 2.34
N LEU A 14 -0.72 -17.71 3.65
CA LEU A 14 0.44 -17.26 4.44
C LEU A 14 1.70 -18.06 4.15
N LEU A 15 1.60 -19.26 3.59
CA LEU A 15 2.76 -20.11 3.29
C LEU A 15 3.28 -19.94 1.86
N ASP A 16 2.42 -19.49 0.94
CA ASP A 16 2.69 -19.35 -0.49
C ASP A 16 2.14 -18.03 -1.07
N PRO A 17 2.61 -16.86 -0.59
CA PRO A 17 2.13 -15.56 -1.06
C PRO A 17 2.51 -15.35 -2.53
N GLN A 18 1.53 -14.96 -3.35
CA GLN A 18 1.72 -14.74 -4.79
C GLN A 18 1.65 -13.25 -5.12
N ALA A 19 2.60 -12.77 -5.94
CA ALA A 19 2.68 -11.35 -6.33
C ALA A 19 1.41 -10.88 -7.07
N ASN A 20 0.87 -11.69 -7.97
CA ASN A 20 -0.35 -11.38 -8.72
C ASN A 20 -1.64 -11.32 -7.86
N LEU A 21 -1.59 -11.73 -6.60
CA LEU A 21 -2.71 -11.62 -5.66
C LEU A 21 -2.59 -10.43 -4.72
N VAL A 22 -1.48 -9.69 -4.76
CA VAL A 22 -1.25 -8.50 -3.94
C VAL A 22 -2.21 -7.40 -4.36
N SER A 23 -2.88 -6.78 -3.39
CA SER A 23 -3.61 -5.54 -3.61
C SER A 23 -3.09 -4.48 -2.66
N PHE A 24 -2.43 -3.48 -3.23
CA PHE A 24 -1.88 -2.37 -2.46
C PHE A 24 -2.95 -1.51 -1.79
N TRP A 25 -4.15 -1.46 -2.38
CA TRP A 25 -5.26 -0.76 -1.76
C TRP A 25 -5.75 -1.47 -0.49
N GLU A 26 -5.90 -2.80 -0.52
CA GLU A 26 -6.18 -3.57 0.69
C GLU A 26 -5.08 -3.43 1.73
N ILE A 27 -3.81 -3.51 1.31
CA ILE A 27 -2.67 -3.31 2.21
C ILE A 27 -2.79 -1.95 2.89
N ALA A 28 -2.98 -0.87 2.12
CA ALA A 28 -3.10 0.48 2.66
C ALA A 28 -4.26 0.61 3.67
N GLU A 29 -5.43 0.03 3.36
CA GLU A 29 -6.56 0.03 4.27
C GLU A 29 -6.28 -0.78 5.54
N VAL A 30 -5.77 -2.01 5.44
CA VAL A 30 -5.49 -2.86 6.59
C VAL A 30 -4.42 -2.23 7.47
N LEU A 31 -3.29 -1.79 6.90
CA LEU A 31 -2.24 -1.09 7.63
C LEU A 31 -2.75 0.20 8.31
N ALA A 32 -3.74 0.87 7.73
CA ALA A 32 -4.35 2.04 8.35
C ALA A 32 -5.19 1.71 9.59
N HIS A 33 -5.69 0.47 9.71
CA HIS A 33 -6.42 -0.02 10.87
C HIS A 33 -5.51 -0.70 11.91
N ILE A 34 -4.30 -1.11 11.55
CA ILE A 34 -3.35 -1.71 12.50
C ILE A 34 -2.72 -0.59 13.35
N PRO A 35 -2.98 -0.55 14.68
CA PRO A 35 -2.40 0.45 15.55
C PRO A 35 -0.99 0.05 15.94
N ARG A 36 -0.03 0.97 15.80
CA ARG A 36 1.31 0.75 16.38
C ARG A 36 1.26 0.81 17.90
N PHE A 37 2.26 0.20 18.53
CA PHE A 37 2.37 0.09 19.98
C PHE A 37 1.15 -0.59 20.62
N ASN A 38 0.48 -1.48 19.90
CA ASN A 38 -0.79 -2.11 20.30
C ASN A 38 -1.88 -1.09 20.69
N GLY A 39 -1.81 0.14 20.19
CA GLY A 39 -2.78 1.20 20.48
C GLY A 39 -2.67 1.84 21.86
N HIS A 40 -1.60 1.62 22.62
CA HIS A 40 -1.36 2.27 23.92
C HIS A 40 -0.94 3.75 23.83
N THR A 41 -1.10 4.36 22.65
CA THR A 41 -0.67 5.72 22.33
C THR A 41 -1.75 6.73 22.71
N LYS A 42 -1.35 7.96 23.06
CA LYS A 42 -2.30 9.04 23.43
C LYS A 42 -3.17 9.53 22.27
N MET A 43 -2.79 9.19 21.04
CA MET A 43 -3.54 9.44 19.82
C MET A 43 -3.38 8.24 18.89
N ARG A 44 -4.30 8.06 17.94
CA ARG A 44 -4.20 7.01 16.94
C ARG A 44 -2.94 7.23 16.10
N TYR A 45 -2.19 6.14 15.90
CA TYR A 45 -1.01 6.11 15.07
C TYR A 45 -0.93 4.71 14.43
N SER A 46 -1.12 4.64 13.12
CA SER A 46 -1.25 3.38 12.39
C SER A 46 0.04 3.00 11.68
N VAL A 47 0.17 1.71 11.32
CA VAL A 47 1.30 1.22 10.53
C VAL A 47 1.38 1.94 9.19
N ALA A 48 0.26 2.22 8.53
CA ALA A 48 0.26 2.99 7.27
C ALA A 48 0.87 4.39 7.45
N GLN A 49 0.56 5.07 8.57
CA GLN A 49 1.16 6.37 8.85
C GLN A 49 2.67 6.25 9.10
N HIS A 50 3.10 5.22 9.84
CA HIS A 50 4.52 4.93 10.04
C HIS A 50 5.27 4.68 8.73
N CYS A 51 4.71 3.87 7.83
CA CYS A 51 5.27 3.65 6.49
C CYS A 51 5.43 4.96 5.70
N CYS A 52 4.45 5.85 5.76
CA CYS A 52 4.56 7.19 5.15
C CYS A 52 5.69 8.02 5.79
N MET A 53 5.85 7.95 7.12
CA MET A 53 6.95 8.62 7.81
C MET A 53 8.32 8.05 7.39
N ALA A 54 8.45 6.73 7.25
CA ALA A 54 9.66 6.07 6.76
C ALA A 54 10.00 6.51 5.32
N HIS A 55 9.00 6.52 4.43
CA HIS A 55 9.14 7.04 3.07
C HIS A 55 9.62 8.50 3.02
N ASP A 56 9.15 9.33 3.95
CA ASP A 56 9.45 10.77 3.97
C ASP A 56 10.80 11.10 4.64
N HIS A 57 11.31 10.23 5.53
CA HIS A 57 12.53 10.48 6.33
C HIS A 57 13.74 9.63 5.92
N VAL A 58 13.61 8.79 4.89
CA VAL A 58 14.78 8.09 4.36
C VAL A 58 15.70 9.08 3.63
N CYS A 59 16.94 9.20 4.11
CA CYS A 59 17.89 10.29 3.81
C CYS A 59 18.54 10.21 2.42
N GLU A 60 17.79 10.02 1.34
CA GLU A 60 18.26 10.27 -0.03
C GLU A 60 17.08 10.72 -0.89
N GLU A 61 16.84 12.03 -0.99
CA GLU A 61 15.69 12.61 -1.73
C GLU A 61 15.58 12.13 -3.18
N ASN A 62 16.67 11.60 -3.75
CA ASN A 62 16.77 11.19 -5.15
C ASN A 62 16.85 9.67 -5.38
N ASP A 63 16.62 8.82 -4.36
CA ASP A 63 16.54 7.37 -4.55
C ASP A 63 15.08 6.88 -4.51
N PRO A 64 14.37 6.81 -5.67
CA PRO A 64 12.98 6.36 -5.71
C PRO A 64 12.81 4.91 -5.26
N GLN A 65 13.83 4.08 -5.40
CA GLN A 65 13.81 2.68 -4.98
C GLN A 65 13.85 2.56 -3.47
N LEU A 66 14.76 3.30 -2.83
CA LEU A 66 14.85 3.37 -1.38
C LEU A 66 13.58 3.94 -0.74
N ARG A 67 12.97 4.97 -1.36
CA ARG A 67 11.69 5.53 -0.89
C ARG A 67 10.55 4.52 -1.00
N LEU A 68 10.42 3.83 -2.13
CA LEU A 68 9.40 2.79 -2.31
C LEU A 68 9.62 1.62 -1.34
N LEU A 69 10.88 1.21 -1.14
CA LEU A 69 11.23 0.18 -0.16
C LEU A 69 10.86 0.62 1.27
N ALA A 70 11.13 1.88 1.64
CA ALA A 70 10.76 2.43 2.93
C ALA A 70 9.23 2.52 3.11
N LEU A 71 8.47 2.79 2.05
CA LEU A 71 7.00 2.76 2.11
C LEU A 71 6.45 1.35 2.33
N LEU A 72 7.08 0.34 1.72
CA LEU A 72 6.58 -1.05 1.72
C LEU A 72 7.18 -1.93 2.83
N HIS A 73 8.07 -1.42 3.67
CA HIS A 73 8.86 -2.26 4.59
C HIS A 73 8.02 -3.05 5.62
N ASP A 74 6.90 -2.47 6.08
CA ASP A 74 5.93 -3.13 6.98
C ASP A 74 4.66 -3.59 6.22
N ALA A 75 4.68 -3.64 4.89
CA ALA A 75 3.49 -4.01 4.12
C ALA A 75 3.01 -5.45 4.39
N HIS A 76 3.92 -6.36 4.74
CA HIS A 76 3.58 -7.72 5.14
C HIS A 76 2.65 -7.78 6.37
N GLU A 77 2.65 -6.74 7.22
CA GLU A 77 1.81 -6.68 8.43
C GLU A 77 0.32 -6.65 8.09
N ALA A 78 -0.07 -6.27 6.87
CA ALA A 78 -1.44 -6.39 6.39
C ALA A 78 -1.96 -7.84 6.41
N TYR A 79 -1.05 -8.82 6.30
CA TYR A 79 -1.40 -10.25 6.27
C TYR A 79 -1.00 -10.98 7.55
N ILE A 80 0.16 -10.63 8.14
CA ILE A 80 0.69 -11.33 9.31
C ILE A 80 0.46 -10.61 10.65
N GLY A 81 0.07 -9.33 10.61
CA GLY A 81 -0.10 -8.45 11.78
C GLY A 81 1.20 -7.80 12.27
N ASP A 82 1.06 -6.70 13.01
CA ASP A 82 2.16 -6.04 13.75
C ASP A 82 2.51 -6.87 15.00
N ILE A 83 3.69 -7.50 14.97
CA ILE A 83 4.27 -8.18 16.13
C ILE A 83 5.31 -7.27 16.74
N ILE A 84 4.88 -6.44 17.69
CA ILE A 84 5.75 -5.46 18.33
C ILE A 84 7.00 -6.11 18.96
N THR A 85 8.13 -5.40 18.90
CA THR A 85 9.44 -5.88 19.38
C THR A 85 9.41 -6.53 20.76
N PRO A 86 8.73 -5.96 21.80
CA PRO A 86 8.69 -6.59 23.12
C PRO A 86 7.98 -7.96 23.14
N VAL A 87 6.94 -8.15 22.31
CA VAL A 87 6.25 -9.45 22.19
C VAL A 87 7.16 -10.46 21.51
N LYS A 88 7.86 -10.04 20.45
CA LYS A 88 8.85 -10.86 19.76
C LYS A 88 9.97 -11.31 20.71
N GLU A 89 10.54 -10.39 21.48
CA GLU A 89 11.57 -10.68 22.49
C GLU A 89 11.06 -11.63 23.59
N ALA A 90 9.82 -11.44 24.07
CA ALA A 90 9.20 -12.32 25.04
C ALA A 90 9.02 -13.75 24.48
N LEU A 91 8.60 -13.90 23.22
CA LEU A 91 8.51 -15.20 22.55
C LEU A 91 9.88 -15.88 22.45
N CYS A 92 10.92 -15.13 22.07
CA CYS A 92 12.29 -15.64 21.98
C CYS A 92 12.83 -16.16 23.33
N ALA A 93 12.43 -15.52 24.43
CA ALA A 93 12.86 -15.90 25.78
C ALA A 93 12.20 -17.20 26.29
N LEU A 94 11.12 -17.66 25.67
CA LEU A 94 10.45 -18.91 26.04
C LEU A 94 11.20 -20.14 25.51
N PRO A 95 11.05 -21.32 26.14
CA PRO A 95 11.60 -22.57 25.60
C PRO A 95 11.11 -22.83 24.17
N GLY A 96 12.04 -22.99 23.23
CA GLY A 96 11.74 -23.15 21.81
C GLY A 96 11.54 -21.84 21.03
N GLY A 97 11.61 -20.69 21.68
CA GLY A 97 11.37 -19.36 21.10
C GLY A 97 12.24 -19.02 19.89
N GLY A 98 13.51 -19.46 19.88
CA GLY A 98 14.40 -19.23 18.74
C GLY A 98 13.90 -19.84 17.42
N GLN A 99 13.13 -20.95 17.47
CA GLN A 99 12.50 -21.52 16.26
C GLN A 99 11.33 -20.66 15.77
N VAL A 100 10.59 -20.05 16.70
CA VAL A 100 9.49 -19.13 16.38
C VAL A 100 10.03 -17.88 15.69
N ASP A 101 11.13 -17.33 16.18
CA ASP A 101 11.79 -16.16 15.57
C ASP A 101 12.16 -16.42 14.11
N VAL A 102 12.85 -17.54 13.84
CA VAL A 102 13.22 -17.94 12.48
C VAL A 102 11.99 -18.16 11.59
N ALA A 103 10.93 -18.78 12.12
CA ALA A 103 9.70 -19.01 11.37
C ALA A 103 8.97 -17.70 11.03
N LEU A 104 8.93 -16.73 11.97
CA LEU A 104 8.34 -15.41 11.74
C LEU A 104 9.13 -14.63 10.69
N GLU A 105 10.46 -14.63 10.76
CA GLU A 105 11.30 -13.97 9.75
C GLU A 105 11.14 -14.63 8.37
N HIS A 106 11.03 -15.95 8.29
CA HIS A 106 10.73 -16.65 7.04
C HIS A 106 9.38 -16.22 6.45
N LEU A 107 8.34 -16.07 7.28
CA LEU A 107 7.04 -15.58 6.82
C LEU A 107 7.15 -14.14 6.31
N LYS A 108 7.79 -13.24 7.06
CA LYS A 108 8.03 -11.84 6.65
C LYS A 108 8.70 -11.77 5.28
N VAL A 109 9.85 -12.42 5.13
CA VAL A 109 10.62 -12.41 3.88
C VAL A 109 9.81 -12.89 2.68
N ARG A 110 9.00 -13.95 2.82
CA ARG A 110 8.18 -14.45 1.70
C ARG A 110 7.11 -13.44 1.28
N HIS A 111 6.44 -12.81 2.25
CA HIS A 111 5.41 -11.82 1.95
C HIS A 111 6.03 -10.57 1.34
N ASP A 112 7.14 -10.09 1.89
CA ASP A 112 7.88 -8.95 1.35
C ASP A 112 8.33 -9.23 -0.09
N MET A 113 8.81 -10.44 -0.41
CA MET A 113 9.17 -10.81 -1.78
C MET A 113 7.98 -10.71 -2.74
N ALA A 114 6.81 -11.24 -2.38
CA ALA A 114 5.61 -11.15 -3.21
C ALA A 114 5.14 -9.71 -3.38
N ILE A 115 5.15 -8.91 -2.31
CA ILE A 115 4.75 -7.50 -2.33
C ILE A 115 5.72 -6.65 -3.15
N HIS A 116 7.03 -6.88 -3.00
CA HIS A 116 8.05 -6.17 -3.78
C HIS A 116 7.96 -6.50 -5.27
N ASP A 117 7.75 -7.77 -5.63
CA ASP A 117 7.55 -8.18 -7.03
C ASP A 117 6.30 -7.53 -7.63
N ALA A 118 5.18 -7.51 -6.89
CA ALA A 118 3.96 -6.80 -7.29
C ALA A 118 4.18 -5.28 -7.44
N ALA A 119 5.09 -4.69 -6.66
CA ALA A 119 5.43 -3.27 -6.74
C ALA A 119 6.42 -2.95 -7.87
N GLY A 120 6.97 -3.96 -8.55
CA GLY A 120 8.02 -3.80 -9.55
C GLY A 120 9.41 -3.50 -8.97
N LEU A 121 9.64 -3.78 -7.68
CA LEU A 121 10.95 -3.65 -7.06
C LEU A 121 11.86 -4.82 -7.49
N PRO A 122 13.01 -4.59 -8.16
CA PRO A 122 13.93 -5.66 -8.53
C PRO A 122 14.33 -6.56 -7.35
N SER A 123 14.15 -7.88 -7.52
CA SER A 123 14.37 -8.90 -6.48
C SER A 123 15.83 -9.09 -6.05
N LEU A 124 16.79 -8.42 -6.71
CA LEU A 124 18.22 -8.60 -6.52
C LEU A 124 18.85 -7.27 -6.11
N CYS A 125 19.47 -7.25 -4.91
CA CYS A 125 20.44 -6.25 -4.44
C CYS A 125 19.95 -5.02 -3.65
N TYR A 126 19.21 -5.22 -2.55
CA TYR A 126 18.91 -4.13 -1.59
C TYR A 126 19.54 -4.27 -0.21
N THR A 127 20.53 -5.15 0.02
CA THR A 127 21.01 -5.42 1.39
C THR A 127 21.47 -4.14 2.13
N SER A 128 22.08 -3.18 1.41
CA SER A 128 22.43 -1.86 1.95
C SER A 128 21.22 -0.94 2.14
N GLN A 129 20.28 -0.91 1.20
CA GLN A 129 19.06 -0.10 1.29
C GLN A 129 18.11 -0.62 2.39
N GLN A 130 17.94 -1.93 2.53
CA GLN A 130 17.21 -2.56 3.62
C GLN A 130 17.84 -2.23 4.98
N ALA A 131 19.18 -2.23 5.08
CA ALA A 131 19.87 -1.81 6.29
C ALA A 131 19.61 -0.33 6.61
N LEU A 132 19.55 0.53 5.59
CA LEU A 132 19.22 1.94 5.75
C LEU A 132 17.77 2.15 6.18
N VAL A 133 16.80 1.47 5.54
CA VAL A 133 15.38 1.49 5.94
C VAL A 133 15.24 1.02 7.39
N LYS A 134 15.91 -0.07 7.77
CA LYS A 134 15.92 -0.57 9.15
C LYS A 134 16.55 0.42 10.14
N SER A 135 17.51 1.23 9.71
CA SER A 135 18.06 2.30 10.54
C SER A 135 17.03 3.41 10.75
N VAL A 136 16.35 3.82 9.68
CA VAL A 136 15.33 4.87 9.71
C VAL A 136 14.11 4.45 10.53
N ASP A 137 13.62 3.22 10.37
CA ASP A 137 12.54 2.65 11.18
C ASP A 137 12.88 2.72 12.69
N LYS A 138 14.10 2.31 13.08
CA LYS A 138 14.55 2.41 14.49
C LYS A 138 14.60 3.85 15.00
N ASP A 139 15.07 4.79 14.17
CA ASP A 139 15.11 6.20 14.55
C ASP A 139 13.69 6.77 14.69
N LEU A 140 12.78 6.40 13.79
CA LEU A 140 11.36 6.76 13.85
C LEU A 140 10.68 6.19 15.10
N LEU A 141 10.89 4.92 15.44
CA LEU A 141 10.35 4.29 16.64
C LEU A 141 10.62 5.12 17.90
N LEU A 142 11.85 5.63 18.05
CA LEU A 142 12.25 6.46 19.20
C LEU A 142 11.55 7.82 19.19
N GLU A 143 11.43 8.47 18.03
CA GLU A 143 10.77 9.77 17.92
C GLU A 143 9.24 9.65 18.07
N GLU A 144 8.65 8.57 17.56
CA GLU A 144 7.24 8.19 17.75
C GLU A 144 6.92 7.97 19.21
N GLN A 145 7.74 7.17 19.93
CA GLN A 145 7.55 6.95 21.36
C GLN A 145 7.54 8.27 22.15
N ARG A 146 8.48 9.17 21.84
CA ARG A 146 8.51 10.51 22.45
C ARG A 146 7.23 11.28 22.17
N TRP A 147 6.71 11.22 20.95
CA TRP A 147 5.52 11.98 20.61
C TRP A 147 4.25 11.37 21.19
N LEU A 148 4.13 10.04 21.24
CA LEU A 148 2.88 9.34 21.50
C LEU A 148 2.66 8.94 22.97
N PHE A 149 3.71 8.92 23.79
CA PHE A 149 3.64 8.58 25.21
C PHE A 149 3.83 9.80 26.11
N PRO A 150 3.44 9.72 27.40
CA PRO A 150 3.76 10.75 28.39
C PRO A 150 5.28 10.97 28.45
N GLN A 151 5.69 12.24 28.40
CA GLN A 151 7.10 12.63 28.39
C GLN A 151 7.61 12.84 29.82
N ASP A 152 8.69 12.15 30.20
CA ASP A 152 9.47 12.46 31.41
C ASP A 152 10.63 13.45 31.15
N ASN A 153 10.96 13.74 29.88
CA ASN A 153 12.16 14.51 29.51
C ASN A 153 11.91 15.65 28.51
N PHE A 154 12.58 16.79 28.74
CA PHE A 154 12.45 18.06 28.02
C PHE A 154 13.00 18.09 26.58
N ARG A 155 13.33 16.95 25.95
CA ARG A 155 13.93 16.96 24.61
C ARG A 155 12.82 17.03 23.55
N LYS A 156 12.76 18.16 22.83
CA LYS A 156 11.79 18.36 21.75
C LYS A 156 11.94 17.26 20.68
N PRO A 157 10.83 16.65 20.20
CA PRO A 157 10.85 15.69 19.11
C PRO A 157 11.44 16.30 17.83
N LYS A 158 12.12 15.49 17.03
CA LYS A 158 12.67 15.92 15.74
C LYS A 158 11.65 15.86 14.61
N ILE A 159 10.69 14.95 14.72
CA ILE A 159 9.61 14.78 13.75
C ILE A 159 8.29 15.32 14.32
N PHE A 160 7.44 15.80 13.42
CA PHE A 160 6.08 16.18 13.75
C PHE A 160 5.11 15.08 13.32
N LEU A 161 4.30 14.57 14.26
CA LEU A 161 3.24 13.63 13.95
C LEU A 161 1.91 14.36 13.86
N ALA A 162 1.36 14.43 12.66
CA ALA A 162 -0.01 14.89 12.44
C ALA A 162 -1.02 13.82 12.89
N TYR A 163 -2.21 14.24 13.29
CA TYR A 163 -3.32 13.32 13.49
C TYR A 163 -3.90 12.88 12.13
N TRP A 164 -3.83 11.59 11.84
CA TRP A 164 -4.45 10.99 10.66
C TRP A 164 -5.58 10.04 11.07
N THR A 165 -6.71 10.11 10.36
CA THR A 165 -7.75 9.07 10.43
C THR A 165 -7.31 7.84 9.63
N GLU A 166 -7.95 6.70 9.83
CA GLU A 166 -7.68 5.47 9.06
C GLU A 166 -7.81 5.74 7.55
N LYS A 167 -8.88 6.45 7.14
CA LYS A 167 -9.09 6.86 5.74
C LYS A 167 -7.96 7.77 5.22
N GLN A 168 -7.48 8.69 6.05
CA GLN A 168 -6.37 9.56 5.66
C GLN A 168 -5.06 8.79 5.53
N SER A 169 -4.75 7.90 6.48
CA SER A 169 -3.52 7.09 6.44
C SER A 169 -3.47 6.19 5.20
N ALA A 170 -4.58 5.52 4.86
CA ALA A 170 -4.66 4.71 3.65
C ALA A 170 -4.48 5.55 2.38
N LYS A 171 -5.13 6.72 2.32
CA LYS A 171 -5.01 7.66 1.20
C LYS A 171 -3.57 8.15 1.00
N GLU A 172 -2.91 8.58 2.07
CA GLU A 172 -1.53 9.10 2.05
C GLU A 172 -0.52 8.02 1.65
N PHE A 173 -0.74 6.78 2.06
CA PHE A 173 0.05 5.62 1.64
C PHE A 173 -0.07 5.41 0.13
N MET A 174 -1.31 5.32 -0.39
CA MET A 174 -1.56 5.14 -1.82
C MET A 174 -1.00 6.28 -2.66
N GLN A 175 -1.09 7.52 -2.19
CA GLN A 175 -0.53 8.68 -2.89
C GLN A 175 0.99 8.57 -3.07
N ARG A 176 1.73 8.10 -2.06
CA ARG A 176 3.19 7.88 -2.15
C ARG A 176 3.52 6.72 -3.07
N LEU A 177 2.74 5.63 -2.99
CA LEU A 177 2.91 4.48 -3.89
C LEU A 177 2.73 4.88 -5.35
N TYR A 178 1.64 5.58 -5.68
CA TYR A 178 1.37 6.05 -7.05
C TYR A 178 2.35 7.13 -7.53
N ALA A 179 2.97 7.88 -6.63
CA ALA A 179 4.01 8.83 -6.98
C ALA A 179 5.34 8.13 -7.35
N SER A 180 5.53 6.86 -6.99
CA SER A 180 6.76 6.12 -7.28
C SER A 180 6.92 5.89 -8.80
N PRO A 181 8.03 6.32 -9.41
CA PRO A 181 8.29 6.06 -10.82
C PRO A 181 8.46 4.56 -11.13
N ILE A 182 8.92 3.77 -10.15
CA ILE A 182 9.10 2.31 -10.30
C ILE A 182 7.74 1.61 -10.40
N TYR A 183 6.85 1.91 -9.46
CA TYR A 183 5.51 1.33 -9.46
C TYR A 183 4.70 1.77 -10.68
N ARG A 184 4.85 3.02 -11.12
CA ARG A 184 4.25 3.50 -12.36
C ARG A 184 4.78 2.79 -13.60
N ALA A 185 6.08 2.47 -13.66
CA ALA A 185 6.65 1.72 -14.76
C ALA A 185 6.13 0.27 -14.78
N LYS A 186 6.02 -0.37 -13.61
CA LYS A 186 5.43 -1.71 -13.45
C LYS A 186 4.00 -1.77 -14.00
N LEU A 187 3.15 -0.84 -13.57
CA LEU A 187 1.79 -0.68 -14.08
C LEU A 187 1.77 -0.52 -15.62
N TRP A 188 2.67 0.30 -16.16
CA TRP A 188 2.79 0.50 -17.61
C TRP A 188 3.23 -0.77 -18.37
N GLU A 189 4.19 -1.52 -17.84
CA GLU A 189 4.73 -2.74 -18.46
C GLU A 189 3.71 -3.89 -18.45
N GLU A 190 2.92 -4.00 -17.39
CA GLU A 190 1.85 -5.00 -17.27
C GLU A 190 0.58 -4.60 -18.02
N GLY A 191 0.57 -3.39 -18.59
CA GLY A 191 -0.59 -2.83 -19.27
C GLY A 191 -1.70 -2.39 -18.33
N GLU A 192 -1.51 -2.50 -17.01
CA GLU A 192 -2.49 -2.27 -15.95
C GLU A 192 -2.48 -0.80 -15.46
N LEU A 193 -3.57 -0.09 -15.71
CA LEU A 193 -3.97 1.20 -15.17
C LEU A 193 -4.72 1.03 -13.84
N THR A 194 -4.66 2.08 -13.01
CA THR A 194 -5.46 2.24 -11.76
C THR A 194 -6.71 3.08 -12.01
N GLN A 195 -7.66 3.18 -11.07
CA GLN A 195 -8.93 3.89 -11.32
C GLN A 195 -8.70 5.35 -11.73
N PRO A 196 -7.82 6.10 -11.04
CA PRO A 196 -7.51 7.47 -11.47
C PRO A 196 -6.81 7.52 -12.83
N GLN A 197 -5.95 6.55 -13.13
CA GLN A 197 -5.26 6.48 -14.42
C GLN A 197 -6.20 6.07 -15.56
N PHE A 198 -7.12 5.13 -15.31
CA PHE A 198 -8.18 4.71 -16.21
C PHE A 198 -9.10 5.90 -16.53
N LEU A 199 -9.60 6.60 -15.51
CA LEU A 199 -10.40 7.80 -15.69
C LEU A 199 -9.64 8.88 -16.48
N THR A 200 -8.38 9.15 -16.11
CA THR A 200 -7.54 10.14 -16.82
C THR A 200 -7.30 9.74 -18.28
N GLU A 201 -7.12 8.45 -18.57
CA GLU A 201 -6.86 7.96 -19.92
C GLU A 201 -8.13 8.03 -20.80
N ILE A 202 -9.29 7.67 -20.25
CA ILE A 202 -10.58 7.86 -20.91
C ILE A 202 -10.85 9.36 -21.19
N GLU A 203 -10.61 10.23 -20.21
CA GLU A 203 -10.75 11.69 -20.37
C GLU A 203 -9.85 12.22 -21.49
N ARG A 204 -8.57 11.82 -21.49
CA ARG A 204 -7.58 12.21 -22.51
C ARG A 204 -8.05 11.82 -23.91
N LEU A 205 -8.51 10.59 -24.08
CA LEU A 205 -8.95 10.07 -25.37
C LEU A 205 -10.23 10.78 -25.86
N ALA A 206 -11.22 11.00 -25.00
CA ALA A 206 -12.44 11.73 -25.34
C ALA A 206 -12.15 13.17 -25.83
N ILE A 207 -11.20 13.87 -25.19
CA ILE A 207 -10.75 15.20 -25.62
C ILE A 207 -10.10 15.15 -27.00
N THR A 208 -9.24 14.15 -27.27
CA THR A 208 -8.61 14.03 -28.60
C THR A 208 -9.60 13.80 -29.74
N GLN A 209 -10.80 13.32 -29.41
CA GLN A 209 -11.90 13.10 -30.34
C GLN A 209 -12.87 14.30 -30.43
N GLY A 210 -12.53 15.42 -29.79
CA GLY A 210 -13.25 16.69 -29.93
C GLY A 210 -14.31 16.97 -28.86
N GLN A 211 -14.36 16.18 -27.77
CA GLN A 211 -15.21 16.51 -26.62
C GLN A 211 -14.62 17.65 -25.77
N SER A 212 -15.48 18.40 -25.08
CA SER A 212 -15.03 19.36 -24.07
C SER A 212 -14.52 18.66 -22.81
N SER A 213 -13.73 19.37 -21.98
CA SER A 213 -13.19 18.81 -20.73
C SER A 213 -14.29 18.32 -19.78
N ASP A 214 -15.40 19.06 -19.67
CA ASP A 214 -16.51 18.67 -18.80
C ASP A 214 -17.20 17.41 -19.34
N GLN A 215 -17.39 17.32 -20.66
CA GLN A 215 -17.98 16.14 -21.31
C GLN A 215 -17.10 14.90 -21.16
N ALA A 216 -15.78 15.06 -21.29
CA ALA A 216 -14.81 13.97 -21.16
C ALA A 216 -14.78 13.37 -19.75
N LYS A 217 -14.88 14.22 -18.71
CA LYS A 217 -14.95 13.79 -17.32
C LYS A 217 -16.23 13.02 -17.02
N ASP A 218 -17.36 13.59 -17.42
CA ASP A 218 -18.68 12.98 -17.28
C ASP A 218 -18.75 11.62 -18.00
N TYR A 219 -18.04 11.50 -19.13
CA TYR A 219 -17.91 10.27 -19.91
C TYR A 219 -17.06 9.21 -19.20
N ALA A 220 -15.89 9.59 -18.67
CA ALA A 220 -15.03 8.68 -17.92
C ALA A 220 -15.72 8.08 -16.68
N GLU A 221 -16.49 8.90 -15.96
CA GLU A 221 -17.27 8.46 -14.80
C GLU A 221 -18.36 7.44 -15.19
N ARG A 222 -19.01 7.60 -16.36
CA ARG A 222 -19.98 6.62 -16.89
C ARG A 222 -19.30 5.32 -17.31
N CYS A 223 -18.19 5.37 -18.03
CA CYS A 223 -17.44 4.17 -18.43
C CYS A 223 -17.01 3.34 -17.22
N LEU A 224 -16.60 4.00 -16.14
CA LEU A 224 -16.31 3.32 -14.89
C LEU A 224 -17.56 2.64 -14.29
N ALA A 225 -18.71 3.32 -14.29
CA ALA A 225 -19.95 2.75 -13.75
C ALA A 225 -20.41 1.51 -14.52
N ASP A 226 -20.37 1.55 -15.85
CA ASP A 226 -20.76 0.42 -16.71
C ASP A 226 -19.81 -0.77 -16.54
N PHE A 227 -18.50 -0.50 -16.52
CA PHE A 227 -17.49 -1.54 -16.28
C PHE A 227 -17.69 -2.22 -14.92
N LEU A 228 -17.90 -1.43 -13.86
CA LEU A 228 -18.16 -1.97 -12.53
C LEU A 228 -19.46 -2.81 -12.52
N HIS A 229 -20.50 -2.38 -13.23
CA HIS A 229 -21.73 -3.15 -13.38
C HIS A 229 -21.51 -4.51 -14.07
N GLU A 230 -20.80 -4.54 -15.20
CA GLU A 230 -20.51 -5.76 -15.96
C GLU A 230 -19.66 -6.76 -15.18
N CYS A 231 -18.69 -6.26 -14.41
CA CYS A 231 -17.85 -7.09 -13.56
C CYS A 231 -18.52 -7.52 -12.24
N GLY A 232 -19.75 -7.07 -11.97
CA GLY A 232 -20.45 -7.35 -10.71
C GLY A 232 -19.82 -6.64 -9.50
N CYS A 233 -19.08 -5.56 -9.75
CA CYS A 233 -18.40 -4.75 -8.76
C CYS A 233 -19.24 -3.53 -8.36
N GLU A 234 -19.14 -3.12 -7.09
CA GLU A 234 -19.81 -1.91 -6.60
C GLU A 234 -19.05 -0.65 -7.06
N TYR A 235 -19.79 0.45 -7.30
CA TYR A 235 -19.22 1.74 -7.71
C TYR A 235 -18.16 2.23 -6.70
N GLY A 236 -16.91 2.41 -7.17
CA GLY A 236 -15.76 2.73 -6.31
C GLY A 236 -14.94 1.52 -5.82
N SER A 237 -15.19 0.32 -6.35
CA SER A 237 -14.33 -0.85 -6.16
C SER A 237 -12.96 -0.64 -6.85
N HIS A 238 -11.89 -0.78 -6.08
CA HIS A 238 -10.50 -0.72 -6.56
C HIS A 238 -9.95 -2.09 -6.99
N ASP A 239 -10.76 -3.15 -6.92
CA ASP A 239 -10.29 -4.53 -7.06
C ASP A 239 -10.02 -4.97 -8.50
N HIS A 240 -10.17 -4.10 -9.50
CA HIS A 240 -9.96 -4.44 -10.91
C HIS A 240 -8.92 -3.50 -11.51
N ALA A 241 -7.69 -3.97 -11.67
CA ALA A 241 -6.72 -3.33 -12.54
C ALA A 241 -7.32 -3.28 -13.96
N TRP A 242 -7.31 -2.10 -14.58
CA TRP A 242 -7.83 -1.88 -15.92
C TRP A 242 -6.67 -1.95 -16.89
N ASP A 243 -6.81 -2.47 -18.10
CA ASP A 243 -5.75 -2.30 -19.09
C ASP A 243 -6.08 -1.23 -20.14
N LEU A 244 -5.10 -0.88 -20.97
CA LEU A 244 -5.32 0.04 -22.09
C LEU A 244 -6.41 -0.48 -23.04
N ASN A 245 -6.51 -1.80 -23.20
CA ASN A 245 -7.56 -2.41 -24.02
C ASN A 245 -8.95 -2.25 -23.39
N ALA A 246 -9.08 -2.30 -22.06
CA ALA A 246 -10.33 -2.08 -21.35
C ALA A 246 -10.79 -0.63 -21.53
N ALA A 247 -9.85 0.33 -21.53
CA ALA A 247 -10.16 1.71 -21.83
C ALA A 247 -10.64 1.91 -23.27
N GLU A 248 -9.97 1.29 -24.25
CA GLU A 248 -10.37 1.32 -25.67
C GLU A 248 -11.66 0.54 -25.96
N THR A 249 -11.90 -0.57 -25.24
CA THR A 249 -13.12 -1.38 -25.34
C THR A 249 -14.31 -0.58 -24.83
N ALA A 250 -14.21 0.05 -23.66
CA ALA A 250 -15.25 0.96 -23.15
C ALA A 250 -15.57 2.09 -24.14
N PHE A 251 -14.60 2.48 -24.96
CA PHE A 251 -14.76 3.47 -26.02
C PHE A 251 -15.46 2.93 -27.28
N THR A 252 -15.21 1.68 -27.64
CA THR A 252 -15.62 1.11 -28.93
C THR A 252 -16.92 0.29 -28.86
N THR A 253 -17.29 -0.25 -27.70
CA THR A 253 -18.43 -1.17 -27.54
C THR A 253 -19.80 -0.50 -27.57
N GLY A 254 -19.90 0.83 -27.60
CA GLY A 254 -21.23 1.46 -27.74
C GLY A 254 -22.08 1.45 -26.48
N LEU A 255 -21.48 1.28 -25.29
CA LEU A 255 -22.20 1.26 -23.99
C LEU A 255 -23.00 2.54 -23.68
N TRP A 256 -22.94 3.57 -24.54
CA TRP A 256 -23.76 4.79 -24.47
C TRP A 256 -25.24 4.61 -24.88
N GLU A 257 -25.64 3.43 -25.38
CA GLU A 257 -26.96 3.21 -26.01
C GLU A 257 -27.95 2.35 -25.18
N SER A 258 -27.84 2.31 -23.85
CA SER A 258 -28.96 1.86 -23.03
C SER A 258 -29.79 3.06 -22.54
N GLU A 259 -30.87 3.32 -23.27
CA GLU A 259 -31.97 4.15 -22.78
C GLU A 259 -32.50 3.59 -21.44
N ARG A 260 -32.34 4.35 -20.35
CA ARG A 260 -33.36 4.62 -19.32
C ARG A 260 -32.90 5.61 -18.26
#